data_AF-A0A7W4ZBI3-F1
#
_entry.id   AF-A0A7W4ZBI3-F1
#
_cell.length_a   1.000
_cell.length_b   1.000
_cell.length_c   1.000
_cell.angle_alpha   90.00
_cell.angle_beta   90.00
_cell.angle_gamma   90.00
#
_symmetry.space_group_name_H-M   'P 1'
#
loop_
_entity.id
_entity.type
_entity.pdbx_description
1 polymer ?
#
loop_
_entity_poly.entity_id
_entity_poly.type
_entity_poly.pdbx_seq_one_letter_code
_entity_poly.pdbx_strand_id
1 'polypeptide(L)'
;MKKIPLMAALMAASLGTQADWYLRGTHNDWQADPMQDVGNNTMLADDVVFAVNGEFKFDRYGDWSENYGLNGELDGANIPIDAGTWDIEFYTDTHDYKITASTTGPAAYHLRGTHNGWAEGDLMTQVAGTNQYEACRNFTSGDETGGPRFRTAAGAVTNSRSRTTSTSTAPCTRRAPLLPTSPPDELKLYSPKLGSKKRTLPVSDL
;
A
#
# COMPACT_ATOMS: atom_id res chain seq x y z
N MET A 1 51.00 24.01 15.72
CA MET A 1 50.59 22.98 14.74
C MET A 1 49.37 22.25 15.29
N LYS A 2 48.18 22.46 14.72
CA LYS A 2 46.96 21.73 15.12
C LYS A 2 46.32 21.20 13.84
N LYS A 3 46.53 19.92 13.57
CA LYS A 3 45.94 19.22 12.43
C LYS A 3 44.47 18.96 12.77
N ILE A 4 43.55 19.59 12.05
CA ILE A 4 42.13 19.28 12.12
C ILE A 4 41.88 18.27 10.99
N PRO A 5 41.59 16.98 11.28
CA PRO A 5 41.16 16.07 10.23
C PRO A 5 39.72 16.43 9.85
N LEU A 6 39.55 16.90 8.62
CA LEU A 6 38.25 17.05 7.98
C LEU A 6 37.72 15.64 7.69
N MET A 7 36.84 15.13 8.55
CA MET A 7 36.12 13.88 8.31
C MET A 7 35.18 14.07 7.10
N ALA A 8 35.42 13.29 6.04
CA ALA A 8 34.51 13.16 4.93
C ALA A 8 33.22 12.47 5.44
N ALA A 9 32.13 13.23 5.52
CA ALA A 9 30.81 12.68 5.76
C ALA A 9 30.33 11.98 4.48
N LEU A 10 30.29 10.65 4.51
CA LEU A 10 29.68 9.83 3.47
C LEU A 10 28.15 9.94 3.62
N MET A 11 27.53 10.82 2.82
CA MET A 11 26.08 10.87 2.67
C MET A 11 25.63 9.60 1.93
N ALA A 12 25.06 8.65 2.66
CA ALA A 12 24.33 7.54 2.06
C ALA A 12 23.04 8.09 1.45
N ALA A 13 23.04 8.35 0.13
CA ALA A 13 21.83 8.62 -0.61
C ALA A 13 21.00 7.33 -0.61
N SER A 14 19.85 7.35 0.06
CA SER A 14 18.82 6.33 -0.08
C SER A 14 18.31 6.37 -1.52
N LEU A 15 18.72 5.39 -2.33
CA LEU A 15 18.13 5.15 -3.64
C LEU A 15 16.69 4.72 -3.42
N GLY A 16 15.74 5.67 -3.49
CA GLY A 16 14.34 5.31 -3.66
C GLY A 16 14.23 4.53 -4.97
N THR A 17 13.51 3.42 -4.96
CA THR A 17 13.07 2.73 -6.18
C THR A 17 12.19 3.71 -6.96
N GLN A 18 12.79 4.42 -7.92
CA GLN A 18 12.07 5.25 -8.86
C GLN A 18 11.27 4.30 -9.77
N ALA A 19 10.01 4.63 -10.03
CA ALA A 19 9.25 3.90 -11.03
C ALA A 19 9.79 4.22 -12.42
N ASP A 20 9.84 3.23 -13.30
CA ASP A 20 10.36 3.38 -14.68
C ASP A 20 9.29 3.86 -15.66
N TRP A 21 8.03 3.98 -15.23
CA TRP A 21 6.93 4.46 -16.05
C TRP A 21 5.90 5.18 -15.22
N TYR A 22 5.34 6.23 -15.81
CA TYR A 22 4.39 7.12 -15.20
C TYR A 22 3.19 7.31 -16.10
N LEU A 23 1.99 7.27 -15.51
CA LEU A 23 0.79 7.79 -16.14
C LEU A 23 0.75 9.31 -15.90
N ARG A 24 0.49 10.07 -16.95
CA ARG A 24 0.40 11.54 -16.91
C ARG A 24 -0.92 11.93 -17.53
N GLY A 25 -1.75 12.73 -16.87
CA GLY A 25 -2.99 13.14 -17.52
C GLY A 25 -3.80 14.17 -16.76
N THR A 26 -4.98 14.46 -17.26
CA THR A 26 -5.89 15.43 -16.63
C THR A 26 -6.43 14.97 -15.28
N HIS A 27 -6.38 13.66 -14.97
CA HIS A 27 -6.80 13.11 -13.68
C HIS A 27 -5.93 13.57 -12.50
N ASN A 28 -4.68 13.98 -12.77
CA ASN A 28 -3.70 14.37 -11.76
C ASN A 28 -2.91 15.64 -12.13
N ASP A 29 -3.51 16.56 -12.89
CA ASP A 29 -2.87 17.80 -13.34
C ASP A 29 -1.51 17.58 -14.04
N TRP A 30 -1.42 16.53 -14.86
CA TRP A 30 -0.23 16.12 -15.59
C TRP A 30 0.98 15.85 -14.68
N GLN A 31 0.79 15.58 -13.39
CA GLN A 31 1.88 15.15 -12.51
C GLN A 31 2.34 13.74 -12.84
N ALA A 32 3.53 13.36 -12.36
CA ALA A 32 4.08 12.03 -12.56
C ALA A 32 3.41 11.03 -11.60
N ASP A 33 2.49 10.21 -12.11
CA ASP A 33 1.84 9.13 -11.34
C ASP A 33 2.53 7.78 -11.60
N PRO A 34 3.26 7.22 -10.62
CA PRO A 34 4.00 5.98 -10.81
C PRO A 34 3.09 4.80 -11.19
N MET A 35 3.42 4.09 -12.27
CA MET A 35 2.75 2.84 -12.63
C MET A 35 3.40 1.66 -11.92
N GLN A 36 2.60 0.62 -11.64
CA GLN A 36 3.06 -0.64 -11.06
C GLN A 36 3.56 -1.59 -12.15
N ASP A 37 4.78 -2.10 -12.03
CA ASP A 37 5.25 -3.22 -12.85
C ASP A 37 4.54 -4.51 -12.41
N VAL A 38 3.77 -5.11 -13.31
CA VAL A 38 3.05 -6.38 -13.08
C VAL A 38 3.68 -7.56 -13.83
N GLY A 39 4.85 -7.37 -14.42
CA GLY A 39 5.59 -8.35 -15.19
C GLY A 39 5.11 -8.46 -16.64
N ASN A 40 5.74 -9.34 -17.42
CA ASN A 40 5.45 -9.55 -18.85
C ASN A 40 5.39 -8.23 -19.65
N ASN A 41 6.38 -7.36 -19.44
CA ASN A 41 6.46 -6.06 -20.10
C ASN A 41 5.26 -5.14 -19.83
N THR A 42 4.47 -5.38 -18.78
CA THR A 42 3.22 -4.67 -18.54
C THR A 42 3.32 -3.78 -17.30
N MET A 43 2.98 -2.51 -17.46
CA MET A 43 2.81 -1.55 -16.38
C MET A 43 1.30 -1.31 -16.17
N LEU A 44 0.87 -1.19 -14.91
CA LEU A 44 -0.52 -0.99 -14.53
C LEU A 44 -0.68 0.32 -13.75
N ALA A 45 -1.64 1.14 -14.17
CA ALA A 45 -2.27 2.16 -13.32
C ALA A 45 -3.68 1.67 -12.97
N ASP A 46 -3.87 1.30 -11.71
CA ASP A 46 -5.09 0.68 -11.17
C ASP A 46 -6.04 1.77 -10.64
N ASP A 47 -7.35 1.60 -10.87
CA ASP A 47 -8.39 2.49 -10.32
C ASP A 47 -8.22 4.00 -10.62
N VAL A 48 -7.74 4.35 -11.82
CA VAL A 48 -7.52 5.75 -12.21
C VAL A 48 -8.86 6.46 -12.43
N VAL A 49 -9.11 7.53 -11.66
CA VAL A 49 -10.38 8.28 -11.70
C VAL A 49 -10.29 9.51 -12.59
N PHE A 50 -11.09 9.54 -13.65
CA PHE A 50 -11.35 10.73 -14.46
C PHE A 50 -12.74 11.29 -14.12
N ALA A 51 -12.79 12.39 -13.37
CA ALA A 51 -14.06 13.00 -12.92
C ALA A 51 -14.91 13.59 -14.06
N VAL A 52 -14.27 13.92 -15.17
CA VAL A 52 -14.86 14.36 -16.45
C VAL A 52 -14.04 13.73 -17.58
N ASN A 53 -14.53 13.82 -18.82
CA ASN A 53 -13.76 13.42 -19.99
C ASN A 53 -12.39 14.11 -19.98
N GLY A 54 -11.35 13.33 -20.22
CA GLY A 54 -9.97 13.73 -20.02
C GLY A 54 -9.03 13.11 -21.02
N GLU A 55 -7.75 13.26 -20.73
CA GLU A 55 -6.69 12.77 -21.59
C GLU A 55 -5.50 12.31 -20.75
N PHE A 56 -4.68 11.42 -21.31
CA PHE A 56 -3.45 10.96 -20.67
C PHE A 56 -2.36 10.56 -21.69
N LYS A 57 -1.15 10.33 -21.16
CA LYS A 57 0.04 9.79 -21.82
C LYS A 57 0.84 8.92 -20.86
N PHE A 58 1.76 8.13 -21.42
CA PHE A 58 2.76 7.37 -20.68
C PHE A 58 4.12 8.07 -20.79
N ASP A 59 4.85 8.18 -19.68
CA ASP A 59 6.16 8.84 -19.61
C ASP A 59 7.15 7.93 -18.88
N ARG A 60 8.31 7.66 -19.46
CA ARG A 60 9.29 6.73 -18.90
C ARG A 60 10.03 7.32 -17.69
N TYR A 61 10.34 8.61 -17.70
CA TYR A 61 11.25 9.18 -16.69
C TYR A 61 10.57 10.23 -15.80
N GLY A 62 9.31 10.55 -16.10
CA GLY A 62 8.57 11.60 -15.40
C GLY A 62 9.00 13.01 -15.83
N ASP A 63 9.87 13.13 -16.84
CA ASP A 63 10.43 14.38 -17.34
C ASP A 63 10.06 14.68 -18.80
N TRP A 64 9.16 13.88 -19.39
CA TRP A 64 8.71 13.94 -20.78
C TRP A 64 9.74 13.61 -21.85
N SER A 65 10.99 13.28 -21.52
CA SER A 65 12.03 13.02 -22.53
C SER A 65 11.78 11.78 -23.38
N GLU A 66 11.01 10.83 -22.86
CA GLU A 66 10.48 9.68 -23.61
C GLU A 66 9.04 9.43 -23.16
N ASN A 67 8.10 9.62 -24.08
CA ASN A 67 6.68 9.52 -23.77
C ASN A 67 5.88 8.98 -24.97
N TYR A 68 4.77 8.30 -24.67
CA TYR A 68 3.94 7.64 -25.67
C TYR A 68 2.48 8.08 -25.52
N GLY A 69 1.86 8.35 -26.66
CA GLY A 69 0.50 8.86 -26.77
C GLY A 69 -0.42 7.95 -27.56
N LEU A 70 -1.36 8.57 -28.28
CA LEU A 70 -2.34 7.92 -29.14
C LEU A 70 -1.65 6.91 -30.08
N ASN A 71 -2.22 5.70 -30.17
CA ASN A 71 -1.68 4.58 -30.95
C ASN A 71 -0.26 4.11 -30.54
N GLY A 72 0.20 4.44 -29.33
CA GLY A 72 1.54 4.05 -28.88
C GLY A 72 2.66 4.83 -29.57
N GLU A 73 2.34 5.98 -30.18
CA GLU A 73 3.33 6.79 -30.89
C GLU A 73 4.25 7.54 -29.91
N LEU A 74 5.56 7.47 -30.14
CA LEU A 74 6.56 8.30 -29.46
C LEU A 74 6.25 9.77 -29.72
N ASP A 75 6.17 10.57 -28.65
CA ASP A 75 5.75 11.97 -28.69
C ASP A 75 4.37 12.19 -29.35
N GLY A 76 3.55 11.13 -29.39
CA GLY A 76 2.23 11.15 -30.01
C GLY A 76 1.24 12.09 -29.34
N ALA A 77 0.10 12.29 -30.00
CA ALA A 77 -1.03 13.05 -29.45
C ALA A 77 -1.51 12.45 -28.11
N ASN A 78 -2.23 13.23 -27.29
CA ASN A 78 -2.79 12.70 -26.05
C ASN A 78 -3.84 11.60 -26.33
N ILE A 79 -3.98 10.63 -25.43
CA ILE A 79 -4.98 9.57 -25.51
C ILE A 79 -6.28 10.09 -24.86
N PRO A 80 -7.41 10.21 -25.59
CA PRO A 80 -8.67 10.64 -25.00
C PRO A 80 -9.29 9.52 -24.16
N ILE A 81 -9.95 9.89 -23.06
CA ILE A 81 -10.65 8.97 -22.17
C ILE A 81 -11.92 9.60 -21.63
N ASP A 82 -13.00 8.82 -21.55
CA ASP A 82 -14.26 9.29 -20.96
C ASP A 82 -14.18 9.34 -19.43
N ALA A 83 -15.07 10.13 -18.83
CA ALA A 83 -15.25 10.15 -17.38
C ALA A 83 -15.54 8.73 -16.85
N GLY A 84 -14.88 8.34 -15.75
CA GLY A 84 -15.01 7.01 -15.18
C GLY A 84 -13.82 6.61 -14.32
N THR A 85 -13.83 5.35 -13.86
CA THR A 85 -12.71 4.70 -13.18
C THR A 85 -12.18 3.59 -14.06
N TRP A 86 -10.87 3.55 -14.27
CA TRP A 86 -10.25 2.70 -15.28
C TRP A 86 -8.99 2.01 -14.76
N ASP A 87 -8.80 0.77 -15.19
CA ASP A 87 -7.53 0.08 -15.11
C ASP A 87 -6.83 0.28 -16.45
N ILE A 88 -5.61 0.83 -16.42
CA ILE A 88 -4.85 1.21 -17.61
C ILE A 88 -3.55 0.41 -17.63
N GLU A 89 -3.44 -0.49 -18.59
CA GLU A 89 -2.24 -1.28 -18.86
C GLU A 89 -1.42 -0.62 -19.99
N PHE A 90 -0.10 -0.60 -19.84
CA PHE A 90 0.85 -0.19 -20.86
C PHE A 90 1.87 -1.31 -21.12
N TYR A 91 2.02 -1.70 -22.38
CA TYR A 91 2.94 -2.74 -22.82
C TYR A 91 4.26 -2.10 -23.28
N THR A 92 5.28 -2.19 -22.45
CA THR A 92 6.58 -1.51 -22.61
C THR A 92 7.43 -1.98 -23.80
N ASP A 93 7.08 -3.11 -24.42
CA ASP A 93 7.76 -3.67 -25.57
C ASP A 93 7.11 -3.25 -26.91
N THR A 94 5.78 -3.23 -26.97
CA THR A 94 5.04 -2.81 -28.18
C THR A 94 4.63 -1.35 -28.16
N HIS A 95 4.63 -0.71 -26.97
CA HIS A 95 4.05 0.60 -26.68
C HIS A 95 2.54 0.68 -26.90
N ASP A 96 1.86 -0.46 -27.04
CA ASP A 96 0.41 -0.52 -27.00
C ASP A 96 -0.11 -0.33 -25.57
N TYR A 97 -1.41 -0.07 -25.46
CA TYR A 97 -2.08 0.06 -24.18
C TYR A 97 -3.48 -0.55 -24.23
N LYS A 98 -3.99 -0.86 -23.04
CA LYS A 98 -5.33 -1.38 -22.85
C LYS A 98 -6.01 -0.63 -21.72
N ILE A 99 -7.23 -0.18 -21.99
CA ILE A 99 -8.07 0.53 -21.04
C ILE A 99 -9.28 -0.35 -20.76
N THR A 100 -9.48 -0.72 -19.51
CA THR A 100 -10.67 -1.47 -19.08
C THR A 100 -11.37 -0.71 -17.99
N ALA A 101 -12.71 -0.68 -18.04
CA ALA A 101 -13.48 -0.13 -16.93
C ALA A 101 -13.07 -0.89 -15.68
N SER A 102 -12.65 -0.16 -14.64
CA SER A 102 -12.35 -0.80 -13.38
C SER A 102 -13.65 -1.42 -12.86
N THR A 103 -13.66 -2.75 -12.78
CA THR A 103 -14.73 -3.47 -12.06
C THR A 103 -14.57 -3.36 -10.55
N THR A 104 -13.50 -2.68 -10.13
CA THR A 104 -13.08 -2.40 -8.76
C THR A 104 -13.29 -0.93 -8.41
N GLY A 105 -14.28 -0.23 -9.01
CA GLY A 105 -14.84 0.94 -8.31
C GLY A 105 -15.11 0.50 -6.87
N PRO A 106 -14.54 1.16 -5.84
CA PRO A 106 -14.01 0.53 -4.63
C PRO A 106 -14.89 -0.63 -4.24
N ALA A 107 -14.45 -1.85 -4.56
CA ALA A 107 -15.25 -3.04 -4.29
C ALA A 107 -15.46 -3.06 -2.78
N ALA A 108 -16.65 -2.65 -2.37
CA ALA A 108 -17.07 -2.60 -0.99
C ALA A 108 -17.18 -4.05 -0.51
N TYR A 109 -16.06 -4.67 -0.16
CA TYR A 109 -16.12 -5.90 0.60
C TYR A 109 -16.75 -5.56 1.92
N HIS A 110 -17.79 -6.30 2.28
CA HIS A 110 -18.46 -6.19 3.55
C HIS A 110 -18.04 -7.33 4.44
N LEU A 111 -17.69 -7.03 5.69
CA LEU A 111 -17.61 -8.03 6.74
C LEU A 111 -18.99 -8.18 7.38
N ARG A 112 -19.63 -9.33 7.22
CA ARG A 112 -20.97 -9.57 7.77
C ARG A 112 -20.92 -10.68 8.79
N GLY A 113 -21.73 -10.59 9.83
CA GLY A 113 -21.70 -11.60 10.87
C GLY A 113 -22.69 -11.33 12.00
N THR A 114 -22.56 -12.13 13.06
CA THR A 114 -23.36 -11.97 14.28
C THR A 114 -23.14 -10.61 14.93
N HIS A 115 -21.98 -9.98 14.73
CA HIS A 115 -21.64 -8.66 15.26
C HIS A 115 -22.49 -7.52 14.68
N ASN A 116 -23.07 -7.69 13.49
CA ASN A 116 -23.87 -6.67 12.81
C ASN A 116 -25.20 -7.21 12.26
N GLY A 117 -25.68 -8.33 12.79
CA GLY A 117 -26.95 -8.93 12.35
C GLY A 117 -26.99 -9.29 10.86
N TRP A 118 -25.85 -9.67 10.29
CA TRP A 118 -25.69 -10.00 8.85
C TRP A 118 -25.95 -8.84 7.87
N ALA A 119 -25.99 -7.60 8.34
CA ALA A 119 -26.29 -6.43 7.52
C ALA A 119 -25.20 -6.11 6.48
N GLU A 120 -25.61 -5.52 5.36
CA GLU A 120 -24.72 -4.87 4.38
C GLU A 120 -24.39 -3.47 4.92
N GLY A 121 -23.14 -3.21 5.31
CA GLY A 121 -22.78 -1.88 5.81
C GLY A 121 -21.46 -1.79 6.57
N ASP A 122 -20.90 -2.92 6.96
CA ASP A 122 -19.56 -2.97 7.56
C ASP A 122 -18.52 -3.14 6.45
N LEU A 123 -18.05 -2.01 5.92
CA LEU A 123 -17.08 -1.94 4.82
C LEU A 123 -15.67 -2.33 5.29
N MET A 124 -15.01 -3.14 4.47
CA MET A 124 -13.58 -3.42 4.56
C MET A 124 -12.80 -2.36 3.78
N THR A 125 -11.60 -2.03 4.25
CA THR A 125 -10.71 -1.06 3.63
C THR A 125 -9.63 -1.78 2.85
N GLN A 126 -9.41 -1.42 1.59
CA GLN A 126 -8.27 -1.95 0.83
C GLN A 126 -6.95 -1.42 1.41
N VAL A 127 -5.97 -2.30 1.54
CA VAL A 127 -4.60 -1.92 1.85
C VAL A 127 -3.96 -1.38 0.56
N ALA A 128 -3.61 -0.10 0.57
CA ALA A 128 -3.10 0.62 -0.60
C ALA A 128 -1.95 -0.12 -1.30
N GLY A 129 -1.99 -0.16 -2.64
CA GLY A 129 -0.99 -0.83 -3.48
C GLY A 129 -1.04 -2.37 -3.40
N THR A 130 -2.13 -2.95 -2.89
CA THR A 130 -2.31 -4.40 -2.80
C THR A 130 -3.76 -4.82 -3.08
N ASN A 131 -3.96 -6.12 -3.33
CA ASN A 131 -5.29 -6.74 -3.41
C ASN A 131 -5.76 -7.30 -2.06
N GLN A 132 -5.30 -6.72 -0.94
CA GLN A 132 -5.68 -7.12 0.41
C GLN A 132 -6.70 -6.14 1.00
N TYR A 133 -7.68 -6.68 1.74
CA TYR A 133 -8.72 -5.89 2.41
C TYR A 133 -8.68 -6.19 3.91
N GLU A 134 -8.73 -5.14 4.73
CA GLU A 134 -8.69 -5.21 6.18
C GLU A 134 -9.98 -4.67 6.80
N ALA A 135 -10.46 -5.35 7.85
CA ALA A 135 -11.50 -4.85 8.74
C ALA A 135 -11.22 -5.28 10.17
N CYS A 136 -11.49 -4.39 11.13
CA CYS A 136 -11.30 -4.66 12.56
C CYS A 136 -12.64 -4.67 13.27
N ARG A 137 -13.09 -5.84 13.76
CA ARG A 137 -14.32 -5.99 14.52
C ARG A 137 -14.15 -6.87 15.75
N ASN A 138 -14.84 -6.48 16.82
CA ASN A 138 -14.92 -7.27 18.04
C ASN A 138 -16.14 -8.18 17.98
N PHE A 139 -15.93 -9.47 18.24
CA PHE A 139 -16.98 -10.47 18.29
C PHE A 139 -17.34 -10.76 19.75
N THR A 140 -18.37 -10.09 20.26
CA THR A 140 -18.78 -10.19 21.66
C THR A 140 -19.90 -11.20 21.91
N SER A 141 -20.64 -11.60 20.88
CA SER A 141 -21.73 -12.59 21.01
C SER A 141 -21.99 -13.37 19.71
N GLY A 142 -22.50 -14.60 19.88
CA GLY A 142 -22.97 -15.48 18.82
C GLY A 142 -24.49 -15.39 18.60
N ASP A 143 -25.06 -16.39 17.95
CA ASP A 143 -26.51 -16.51 17.73
C ASP A 143 -27.05 -17.87 18.20
N GLU A 144 -28.33 -18.15 17.95
CA GLU A 144 -29.03 -19.38 18.39
C GLU A 144 -28.35 -20.69 17.93
N THR A 145 -27.44 -20.61 16.97
CA THR A 145 -26.76 -21.76 16.39
C THR A 145 -25.27 -21.84 16.73
N GLY A 146 -24.77 -20.99 17.64
CA GLY A 146 -23.43 -21.12 18.21
C GLY A 146 -22.71 -19.80 18.50
N GLY A 147 -21.39 -19.86 18.63
CA GLY A 147 -20.51 -18.71 18.89
C GLY A 147 -20.49 -17.67 17.76
N PRO A 148 -19.65 -16.63 17.86
CA PRO A 148 -19.59 -15.57 16.86
C PRO A 148 -19.18 -16.08 15.47
N ARG A 149 -19.82 -15.54 14.42
CA ARG A 149 -19.59 -15.96 13.04
C ARG A 149 -19.51 -14.76 12.12
N PHE A 150 -18.73 -14.90 11.05
CA PHE A 150 -18.63 -13.90 10.01
C PHE A 150 -18.48 -14.53 8.63
N ARG A 151 -18.70 -13.71 7.59
CA ARG A 151 -18.44 -13.96 6.18
C ARG A 151 -18.03 -12.65 5.52
N THR A 152 -17.29 -12.75 4.43
CA THR A 152 -17.01 -11.64 3.51
C THR A 152 -18.02 -11.67 2.36
N ALA A 153 -18.51 -10.50 1.94
CA ALA A 153 -19.43 -10.36 0.81
C ALA A 153 -19.00 -9.20 -0.08
N ALA A 154 -18.96 -9.37 -1.40
CA ALA A 154 -18.67 -8.29 -2.33
C ALA A 154 -19.93 -7.42 -2.56
N GLY A 155 -19.77 -6.09 -2.55
CA GLY A 155 -20.79 -5.12 -2.94
C GLY A 155 -20.73 -4.78 -4.44
N ALA A 156 -21.90 -4.76 -5.09
CA ALA A 156 -22.18 -4.61 -6.52
C ALA A 156 -21.82 -5.80 -7.45
N VAL A 157 -22.85 -6.64 -7.64
CA VAL A 157 -23.14 -7.51 -8.80
C VAL A 157 -22.34 -8.82 -8.97
N THR A 158 -23.09 -9.90 -8.80
CA THR A 158 -22.86 -11.30 -9.23
C THR A 158 -21.77 -12.10 -8.52
N ASN A 159 -22.24 -12.95 -7.58
CA ASN A 159 -21.80 -14.33 -7.29
C ASN A 159 -20.39 -14.75 -7.78
N SER A 160 -19.35 -14.02 -7.38
CA SER A 160 -17.97 -14.47 -7.54
C SER A 160 -17.53 -15.12 -6.24
N ARG A 161 -17.38 -16.45 -6.26
CA ARG A 161 -16.77 -17.20 -5.16
C ARG A 161 -15.29 -16.81 -5.10
N SER A 162 -14.97 -15.77 -4.35
CA SER A 162 -13.58 -15.45 -4.01
C SER A 162 -13.08 -16.45 -2.97
N ARG A 163 -12.01 -17.20 -3.31
CA ARG A 163 -11.30 -18.05 -2.36
C ARG A 163 -10.56 -17.13 -1.39
N THR A 164 -11.24 -16.77 -0.30
CA THR A 164 -10.70 -15.88 0.72
C THR A 164 -9.93 -16.70 1.75
N THR A 165 -8.64 -16.45 1.90
CA THR A 165 -7.85 -16.97 3.04
C THR A 165 -7.96 -15.95 4.16
N SER A 166 -8.70 -16.28 5.23
CA SER A 166 -8.86 -15.40 6.39
C SER A 166 -7.84 -15.76 7.47
N THR A 167 -6.98 -14.81 7.84
CA THR A 167 -6.09 -14.94 9.00
C THR A 167 -6.60 -14.04 10.12
N SER A 168 -7.00 -14.62 11.25
CA SER A 168 -7.40 -13.87 12.45
C SER A 168 -6.17 -13.69 13.35
N THR A 169 -5.84 -12.47 13.75
CA THR A 169 -4.72 -12.19 14.67
C THR A 169 -5.15 -11.21 15.75
N ALA A 170 -5.17 -11.65 17.02
CA ALA A 170 -5.23 -10.88 18.28
C ALA A 170 -6.35 -9.78 18.41
N PRO A 171 -6.71 -9.29 19.61
CA PRO A 171 -7.79 -8.31 19.73
C PRO A 171 -7.42 -6.98 19.05
N CYS A 172 -8.43 -6.29 18.50
CA CYS A 172 -8.33 -4.98 17.86
C CYS A 172 -7.79 -3.90 18.81
N THR A 173 -6.51 -3.94 19.16
CA THR A 173 -5.79 -2.78 19.67
C THR A 173 -5.31 -2.01 18.47
N ARG A 174 -5.93 -0.85 18.24
CA ARG A 174 -5.60 0.16 17.22
C ARG A 174 -4.07 0.18 17.01
N ARG A 175 -3.56 -0.39 15.91
CA ARG A 175 -2.18 -0.16 15.49
C ARG A 175 -2.15 1.33 15.16
N ALA A 176 -1.56 2.13 16.03
CA ALA A 176 -1.22 3.49 15.69
C ALA A 176 -0.46 3.45 14.36
N PRO A 177 -0.70 4.40 13.42
CA PRO A 177 0.08 4.45 12.20
C PRO A 177 1.55 4.47 12.63
N LEU A 178 2.32 3.50 12.17
CA LEU A 178 3.76 3.48 12.40
C LEU A 178 4.30 4.72 11.69
N LEU A 179 4.48 5.80 12.46
CA LEU A 179 5.35 6.88 12.08
C LEU A 179 6.70 6.25 11.72
N PRO A 180 7.33 6.62 10.59
CA PRO A 180 8.57 5.99 10.16
C PRO A 180 9.68 6.33 11.17
N THR A 181 9.99 5.39 12.06
CA THR A 181 11.13 5.51 12.97
C THR A 181 12.38 5.08 12.20
N SER A 182 13.20 6.07 11.85
CA SER A 182 14.69 6.10 11.78
C SER A 182 15.50 4.83 11.39
N PRO A 183 16.59 4.98 10.59
CA PRO A 183 17.38 3.87 10.03
C PRO A 183 18.23 3.10 11.08
N PRO A 184 18.82 1.93 10.74
CA PRO A 184 19.14 0.87 11.69
C PRO A 184 20.48 1.09 12.41
N ASP A 185 20.44 1.20 13.74
CA ASP A 185 21.63 1.21 14.59
C ASP A 185 22.05 -0.21 15.01
N GLU A 186 23.19 -0.61 14.45
CA GLU A 186 24.37 -1.17 15.11
C GLU A 186 24.19 -2.24 16.21
N LEU A 187 24.77 -3.42 15.93
CA LEU A 187 24.93 -4.56 16.84
C LEU A 187 25.67 -4.16 18.14
N LYS A 188 24.95 -4.06 19.28
CA LYS A 188 25.59 -3.88 20.59
C LYS A 188 25.86 -5.22 21.27
N LEU A 189 27.14 -5.60 21.29
CA LEU A 189 27.71 -6.65 22.14
C LEU A 189 27.41 -6.37 23.63
N TYR A 190 26.77 -7.31 24.31
CA TYR A 190 26.49 -7.25 25.75
C TYR A 190 27.74 -7.66 26.54
N SER A 191 28.23 -6.77 27.42
CA SER A 191 29.23 -7.10 28.45
C SER A 191 28.59 -6.96 29.84
N PRO A 192 28.58 -8.00 30.70
CA PRO A 192 28.00 -7.91 32.03
C PRO A 192 28.93 -7.15 33.00
N LYS A 193 28.40 -6.12 33.67
CA LYS A 193 29.10 -5.41 34.75
C LYS A 193 29.06 -6.22 36.06
N LEU A 194 30.23 -6.50 36.63
CA LEU A 194 30.38 -7.00 38.00
C LEU A 194 29.87 -5.96 39.02
N GLY A 195 29.00 -6.39 39.94
CA GLY A 195 28.54 -5.58 41.08
C GLY A 195 29.49 -5.70 42.28
N SER A 196 30.00 -4.56 42.75
CA SER A 196 30.83 -4.46 43.96
C SER A 196 29.99 -4.47 45.24
N LYS A 197 30.43 -5.30 46.21
CA LYS A 197 29.96 -5.41 47.59
C LYS A 197 29.98 -4.05 48.34
N LYS A 198 28.92 -3.76 49.09
CA LYS A 198 29.01 -3.00 50.35
C LYS A 198 28.28 -3.73 51.46
N ARG A 199 28.98 -3.78 52.60
CA ARG A 199 28.76 -4.55 53.82
C ARG A 199 28.07 -3.64 54.84
N THR A 200 27.01 -4.12 55.50
CA THR A 200 26.47 -3.51 56.72
C THR A 200 26.04 -4.63 57.68
N LEU A 201 26.65 -4.66 58.87
CA LEU A 201 26.27 -5.50 60.01
C LEU A 201 25.20 -4.78 60.84
N PRO A 202 24.40 -5.52 61.63
CA PRO A 202 24.11 -5.06 62.98
C PRO A 202 24.47 -6.09 64.07
N VAL A 203 24.63 -5.52 65.25
CA VAL A 203 25.14 -6.04 66.52
C VAL A 203 24.04 -6.76 67.33
N SER A 204 24.50 -7.68 68.16
CA SER A 204 23.84 -8.56 69.15
C SER A 204 22.90 -7.87 70.16
N ASP A 205 21.93 -8.61 70.71
CA ASP A 205 21.90 -8.96 72.15
C ASP A 205 20.74 -9.92 72.53
N LEU A 206 21.07 -10.80 73.48
CA LEU A 206 20.32 -11.85 74.22
C LEU A 206 20.07 -13.21 73.54
#